data_AF-A0A959ZQI3-F1
#
_entry.id   AF-A0A959ZQI3-F1
#
_cell.length_a   1.000
_cell.length_b   1.000
_cell.length_c   1.000
_cell.angle_alpha   90.00
_cell.angle_beta   90.00
_cell.angle_gamma   90.00
#
_symmetry.space_group_name_H-M   'P 1'
#
loop_
_entity.id
_entity.type
_entity.pdbx_description
1 polymer ?
#
loop_
_entity_poly.entity_id
_entity_poly.type
_entity_poly.pdbx_seq_one_letter_code
_entity_poly.pdbx_strand_id
1 'polypeptide(L)'
;MNRKLTSLAVAGVIAVAGLAGASSAGAATACPGQFNVLHNDSIGKLKLPQGPYTISVKRMTCVDASSNFARFLQRPNGDLPDGWKLFARRGKFVQRVQDKAFLVAPAKASNGK
;
A
#
# COMPACT_ATOMS: atom_id res chain seq x y z
N MET A 1 -59.85 -30.57 -12.51
CA MET A 1 -59.86 -29.33 -13.31
C MET A 1 -59.35 -28.19 -12.40
N ASN A 2 -58.03 -27.91 -12.38
CA ASN A 2 -57.35 -26.80 -13.09
C ASN A 2 -57.67 -25.44 -12.41
N ARG A 3 -56.73 -24.61 -11.87
CA ARG A 3 -55.40 -24.18 -12.35
C ARG A 3 -54.63 -23.39 -11.25
N LYS A 4 -53.33 -23.71 -11.15
CA LYS A 4 -52.09 -22.88 -11.01
C LYS A 4 -52.09 -21.53 -10.27
N LEU A 5 -51.05 -21.31 -9.45
CA LEU A 5 -50.09 -20.20 -9.65
C LEU A 5 -48.73 -20.54 -9.01
N THR A 6 -47.72 -20.63 -9.86
CA THR A 6 -46.30 -20.92 -9.60
C THR A 6 -45.58 -19.64 -9.17
N SER A 7 -44.91 -19.66 -8.01
CA SER A 7 -44.11 -18.54 -7.51
C SER A 7 -42.83 -18.32 -8.33
N LEU A 8 -42.58 -17.05 -8.64
CA LEU A 8 -41.32 -16.54 -9.17
C LEU A 8 -40.22 -16.55 -8.09
N ALA A 9 -39.01 -16.96 -8.46
CA ALA A 9 -37.80 -16.53 -7.76
C ALA A 9 -36.65 -16.34 -8.77
N VAL A 10 -36.52 -15.07 -9.17
CA VAL A 10 -35.32 -14.29 -9.53
C VAL A 10 -34.11 -15.03 -10.11
N ALA A 11 -33.81 -14.67 -11.37
CA ALA A 11 -32.57 -14.99 -12.08
C ALA A 11 -31.33 -14.45 -11.34
N GLY A 12 -30.43 -15.33 -10.95
CA GLY A 12 -29.09 -14.98 -10.50
C GLY A 12 -28.18 -14.68 -11.68
N VAL A 13 -28.01 -13.41 -12.03
CA VAL A 13 -26.92 -12.98 -12.93
C VAL A 13 -25.70 -12.71 -12.07
N ILE A 14 -24.81 -13.69 -11.95
CA ILE A 14 -23.47 -13.43 -11.40
C ILE A 14 -22.67 -12.77 -12.52
N ALA A 15 -22.60 -11.43 -12.48
CA ALA A 15 -21.67 -10.67 -13.30
C ALA A 15 -20.24 -10.96 -12.82
N VAL A 16 -19.53 -11.85 -13.52
CA VAL A 16 -18.09 -12.05 -13.30
C VAL A 16 -17.38 -10.84 -13.90
N ALA A 17 -17.10 -9.83 -13.08
CA ALA A 17 -16.29 -8.69 -13.49
C ALA A 17 -14.87 -9.20 -13.82
N GLY A 18 -14.46 -9.00 -15.07
CA GLY A 18 -13.19 -9.52 -15.61
C GLY A 18 -11.96 -9.00 -14.87
N LEU A 19 -11.04 -9.90 -14.54
CA LEU A 19 -9.68 -9.56 -14.15
C LEU A 19 -8.92 -9.15 -15.41
N ALA A 20 -9.01 -7.88 -15.79
CA ALA A 20 -8.11 -7.28 -16.76
C ALA A 20 -6.70 -7.20 -16.14
N GLY A 21 -5.90 -8.25 -16.35
CA GLY A 21 -4.48 -8.29 -16.03
C GLY A 21 -3.68 -7.41 -16.98
N ALA A 22 -3.73 -6.09 -16.79
CA ALA A 22 -2.82 -5.17 -17.46
C ALA A 22 -1.43 -5.28 -16.82
N SER A 23 -0.54 -6.06 -17.44
CA SER A 23 0.89 -6.08 -17.11
C SER A 23 1.56 -4.81 -17.64
N SER A 24 1.29 -3.69 -16.97
CA SER A 24 1.93 -2.41 -17.23
C SER A 24 3.31 -2.41 -16.59
N ALA A 25 4.35 -1.97 -17.31
CA ALA A 25 5.66 -1.69 -16.75
C ALA A 25 5.51 -0.94 -15.41
N GLY A 26 5.96 -1.59 -14.32
CA GLY A 26 5.36 -1.47 -12.98
C GLY A 26 5.20 -0.05 -12.46
N ALA A 27 4.02 0.53 -12.69
CA ALA A 27 3.57 1.71 -11.98
C ALA A 27 3.49 1.40 -10.48
N ALA A 28 3.81 2.38 -9.65
CA ALA A 28 3.64 2.21 -8.21
C ALA A 28 2.14 2.11 -7.89
N THR A 29 1.73 1.04 -7.23
CA THR A 29 0.35 0.80 -6.81
C THR A 29 0.16 1.37 -5.40
N ALA A 30 -0.86 2.21 -5.20
CA ALA A 30 -1.22 2.70 -3.87
C ALA A 30 -1.81 1.57 -3.02
N CYS A 31 -1.41 1.51 -1.76
CA CYS A 31 -1.96 0.55 -0.80
C CYS A 31 -3.30 1.01 -0.25
N PRO A 32 -4.26 0.08 -0.03
CA PRO A 32 -5.46 0.40 0.72
C PRO A 32 -5.10 0.69 2.18
N GLY A 33 -5.74 1.72 2.76
CA GLY A 33 -5.52 2.12 4.16
C GLY A 33 -4.31 3.03 4.38
N GLN A 34 -3.98 3.24 5.65
CA GLN A 34 -2.93 4.15 6.11
C GLN A 34 -2.06 3.47 7.16
N PHE A 35 -0.78 3.81 7.20
CA PHE A 35 0.16 3.41 8.24
C PHE A 35 0.29 4.55 9.25
N ASN A 36 0.07 4.30 10.54
CA ASN A 36 0.20 5.33 11.56
C ASN A 36 1.58 5.30 12.19
N VAL A 37 2.37 6.35 11.99
CA VAL A 37 3.62 6.56 12.72
C VAL A 37 3.25 7.14 14.09
N LEU A 38 3.60 6.43 15.16
CA LEU A 38 3.11 6.76 16.51
C LEU A 38 3.90 7.88 17.19
N HIS A 39 5.14 8.13 16.74
CA HIS A 39 6.04 9.10 17.34
C HIS A 39 6.72 9.95 16.26
N ASN A 40 7.40 11.03 16.66
CA ASN A 40 8.23 11.79 15.74
C ASN A 40 9.53 11.02 15.48
N ASP A 41 9.51 10.20 14.44
CA ASP A 41 10.60 9.30 14.08
C ASP A 41 11.51 9.87 12.99
N SER A 42 12.63 9.19 12.77
CA SER A 42 13.49 9.46 11.62
C SER A 42 14.21 8.20 11.16
N ILE A 43 14.60 8.17 9.90
CA ILE A 43 15.41 7.10 9.31
C ILE A 43 16.53 7.78 8.52
N GLY A 44 17.71 7.90 9.13
CA GLY A 44 18.80 8.72 8.60
C GLY A 44 18.35 10.17 8.37
N LYS A 45 18.41 10.63 7.12
CA LYS A 45 18.00 11.99 6.74
C LYS A 45 16.48 12.15 6.50
N LEU A 46 15.72 11.06 6.49
CA LEU A 46 14.26 11.11 6.33
C LEU A 46 13.63 11.44 7.69
N LYS A 47 12.84 12.51 7.75
CA LYS A 47 12.02 12.85 8.92
C LYS A 47 10.61 12.31 8.73
N LEU A 48 10.09 11.68 9.78
CA LEU A 48 8.78 11.05 9.81
C LEU A 48 8.02 11.56 11.04
N PRO A 49 7.43 12.77 10.99
CA PRO A 49 6.54 13.24 12.05
C PRO A 49 5.43 12.24 12.32
N GLN A 50 4.95 12.21 13.55
CA GLN A 50 3.83 11.35 13.94
C GLN A 50 2.61 11.60 13.05
N GLY A 51 1.82 10.56 12.84
CA GLY A 51 0.55 10.63 12.12
C GLY A 51 0.44 9.63 10.97
N PRO A 52 -0.62 9.77 10.17
CA PRO A 52 -0.92 8.83 9.10
C PRO A 52 -0.04 9.01 7.86
N TYR A 53 0.33 7.88 7.25
CA TYR A 53 1.09 7.80 6.00
C TYR A 53 0.39 6.90 4.99
N THR A 54 0.43 7.31 3.73
CA THR A 54 0.09 6.43 2.61
C THR A 54 1.33 5.67 2.16
N ILE A 55 1.12 4.43 1.71
CA ILE A 55 2.18 3.58 1.16
C ILE A 55 1.85 3.28 -0.29
N SER A 56 2.84 3.38 -1.17
CA SER A 56 2.76 2.94 -2.57
C SER A 56 3.86 1.92 -2.86
N VAL A 57 3.55 0.85 -3.58
CA VAL A 57 4.45 -0.29 -3.79
C VAL A 57 4.78 -0.53 -5.26
N LYS A 58 5.96 -1.09 -5.51
CA LYS A 58 6.40 -1.64 -6.80
C LYS A 58 6.91 -3.05 -6.55
N ARG A 59 6.34 -4.03 -7.26
CA ARG A 59 6.76 -5.46 -7.25
C ARG A 59 6.80 -6.09 -5.83
N MET A 60 5.97 -5.59 -4.92
CA MET A 60 5.79 -6.15 -3.57
C MET A 60 4.38 -5.91 -3.06
N THR A 61 3.98 -6.64 -2.00
CA THR A 61 2.66 -6.47 -1.40
C THR A 61 2.64 -5.28 -0.43
N CYS A 62 1.45 -4.75 -0.16
CA CYS A 62 1.24 -3.71 0.84
C CYS A 62 1.57 -4.17 2.26
N VAL A 63 1.29 -5.45 2.57
CA VAL A 63 1.63 -6.05 3.87
C VAL A 63 3.14 -6.10 4.06
N ASP A 64 3.89 -6.52 3.03
CA ASP A 64 5.36 -6.52 3.08
C ASP A 64 5.92 -5.11 3.22
N ALA A 65 5.35 -4.14 2.50
CA ALA A 65 5.80 -2.74 2.56
C ALA A 65 5.56 -2.13 3.94
N SER A 66 4.36 -2.31 4.52
CA SER A 66 4.05 -1.87 5.89
C SER A 66 4.95 -2.53 6.93
N SER A 67 5.19 -3.84 6.79
CA SER A 67 6.07 -4.59 7.70
C SER A 67 7.52 -4.11 7.62
N ASN A 68 8.03 -3.87 6.40
CA ASN A 68 9.36 -3.30 6.21
C ASN A 68 9.44 -1.86 6.74
N PHE A 69 8.40 -1.05 6.53
CA PHE A 69 8.37 0.31 7.04
C PHE A 69 8.43 0.34 8.57
N ALA A 70 7.63 -0.49 9.26
CA ALA A 70 7.69 -0.65 10.70
C ALA A 70 9.08 -1.08 11.20
N ARG A 71 9.73 -2.01 10.50
CA ARG A 71 11.11 -2.43 10.82
C ARG A 71 12.14 -1.33 10.58
N PHE A 72 11.95 -0.48 9.57
CA PHE A 72 12.88 0.60 9.26
C PHE A 72 12.74 1.78 10.21
N LEU A 73 11.56 2.01 10.80
CA LEU A 73 11.39 2.98 11.88
C LEU A 73 12.27 2.64 13.10
N GLN A 74 12.59 1.36 13.30
CA GLN A 74 13.53 0.90 14.35
C GLN A 74 15.01 1.12 13.98
N ARG A 75 15.31 1.78 12.85
CA ARG A 75 16.66 2.01 12.31
C ARG A 75 16.92 3.51 12.16
N PRO A 76 17.00 4.27 13.26
CA PRO A 76 17.04 5.74 13.21
C PRO A 76 18.29 6.29 12.52
N ASN A 77 19.40 5.57 12.55
CA ASN A 77 20.63 5.97 11.85
C ASN A 77 20.55 5.75 10.33
N GLY A 78 19.51 5.07 9.84
CA GLY A 78 19.29 4.81 8.41
C GLY A 78 20.10 3.64 7.84
N ASP A 79 20.68 2.80 8.70
CA ASP A 79 21.41 1.59 8.37
C ASP A 79 20.48 0.46 7.89
N LEU A 80 19.76 0.61 6.78
CA LEU A 80 18.74 -0.37 6.34
C LEU A 80 19.29 -1.80 6.08
N PRO A 81 18.45 -2.86 6.16
CA PRO A 81 18.89 -4.24 5.89
C PRO A 81 19.48 -4.41 4.49
N ASP A 82 20.26 -5.48 4.30
CA ASP A 82 20.95 -5.72 3.04
C ASP A 82 20.06 -5.60 1.81
N GLY A 83 20.61 -4.95 0.79
CA GLY A 83 19.93 -4.66 -0.47
C GLY A 83 18.95 -3.48 -0.42
N TRP A 84 18.60 -2.94 0.75
CA TRP A 84 17.72 -1.77 0.86
C TRP A 84 18.49 -0.45 0.78
N LYS A 85 17.93 0.50 0.04
CA LYS A 85 18.42 1.87 -0.05
C LYS A 85 17.30 2.88 0.17
N LEU A 86 17.56 3.84 1.05
CA LEU A 86 16.70 4.99 1.30
C LEU A 86 17.02 6.15 0.34
N PHE A 87 16.00 6.71 -0.27
CA PHE A 87 16.01 8.00 -0.96
C PHE A 87 15.18 9.00 -0.14
N ALA A 88 15.81 9.57 0.89
CA ALA A 88 15.15 10.38 1.93
C ALA A 88 14.26 11.49 1.38
N ARG A 89 14.74 12.26 0.39
CA ARG A 89 13.96 13.35 -0.23
C ARG A 89 12.61 12.92 -0.84
N ARG A 90 12.45 11.64 -1.14
CA ARG A 90 11.25 11.08 -1.79
C ARG A 90 10.46 10.15 -0.88
N GLY A 91 10.89 9.92 0.36
CA GLY A 91 10.30 8.87 1.20
C GLY A 91 10.33 7.49 0.54
N LYS A 92 11.30 7.22 -0.34
CA LYS A 92 11.33 6.00 -1.18
C LYS A 92 12.39 5.02 -0.70
N PHE A 93 11.99 3.77 -0.54
CA PHE A 93 12.82 2.63 -0.19
C PHE A 93 12.91 1.69 -1.39
N VAL A 94 14.13 1.31 -1.77
CA VAL A 94 14.37 0.42 -2.91
C VAL A 94 15.17 -0.78 -2.46
N GLN A 95 14.63 -1.97 -2.69
CA GLN A 95 15.33 -3.24 -2.60
C GLN A 95 16.00 -3.49 -3.96
N ARG A 96 17.31 -3.31 -4.02
CA ARG A 96 18.13 -3.36 -5.25
C ARG A 96 18.26 -4.76 -5.86
N VAL A 97 18.32 -5.80 -5.03
CA VAL A 97 18.53 -7.21 -5.43
C VAL A 97 17.29 -7.80 -6.10
N GLN A 98 16.10 -7.46 -5.61
CA GLN A 98 14.82 -7.97 -6.08
C GLN A 98 14.06 -6.96 -6.97
N ASP A 99 14.63 -5.76 -7.18
CA ASP A 99 13.97 -4.61 -7.84
C ASP A 99 12.54 -4.36 -7.31
N LYS A 100 12.42 -4.38 -5.98
CA LYS A 100 11.20 -4.00 -5.26
C LYS A 100 11.35 -2.59 -4.72
N ALA A 101 10.24 -1.89 -4.53
CA ALA A 101 10.27 -0.60 -3.86
C ALA A 101 8.96 -0.31 -3.15
N PHE A 102 9.03 0.53 -2.14
CA PHE A 102 7.87 1.23 -1.64
C PHE A 102 8.19 2.69 -1.35
N LEU A 103 7.15 3.53 -1.38
CA LEU A 103 7.21 4.95 -1.09
C LEU A 103 6.22 5.24 0.02
N VAL A 104 6.64 6.08 0.97
CA VAL A 104 5.80 6.60 2.03
C VAL A 104 5.65 8.10 1.85
N ALA A 105 4.44 8.59 2.04
CA ALA A 105 4.15 10.01 2.08
C ALA A 105 3.18 10.27 3.24
N PRO A 106 3.27 11.42 3.93
CA PRO A 106 2.22 11.81 4.85
C PRO A 106 0.88 11.72 4.12
N ALA A 107 -0.10 11.08 4.74
CA ALA A 107 -1.46 11.17 4.24
C ALA A 107 -1.79 12.66 4.22
N LYS A 108 -2.29 13.16 3.07
CA LYS A 108 -2.85 14.51 3.05
C LYS A 108 -3.89 14.52 4.17
N ALA A 109 -3.74 15.42 5.15
CA ALA A 109 -4.85 15.72 6.03
C ALA A 109 -6.02 16.04 5.10
N SER A 110 -7.08 15.25 5.17
CA SER A 110 -8.35 15.65 4.59
C SER A 110 -8.70 16.97 5.25
N ASN A 111 -8.45 18.08 4.55
CA ASN A 111 -8.92 19.41 4.95
C ASN A 111 -10.44 19.31 5.06
N GLY A 112 -10.93 19.06 6.28
CA GLY A 112 -12.34 19.24 6.63
C GLY A 112 -12.65 20.72 6.44
N LYS A 113 -13.37 21.01 5.37
CA LYS A 113 -13.98 22.31 5.09
C LYS A 113 -15.26 22.45 5.89
#